data_AF-A0A3B9IG05-F1
#
_entry.id   AF-A0A3B9IG05-F1
#
_cell.length_a   1.000
_cell.length_b   1.000
_cell.length_c   1.000
_cell.angle_alpha   90.00
_cell.angle_beta   90.00
_cell.angle_gamma   90.00
#
_symmetry.space_group_name_H-M   'P 1'
#
loop_
_entity.id
_entity.type
_entity.pdbx_description
1 polymer ?
#
loop_
_entity_poly.entity_id
_entity_poly.type
_entity_poly.pdbx_seq_one_letter_code
_entity_poly.pdbx_strand_id
1 'polypeptide(L)' 'ALVLLDELNIALKYGYLQLDQVIADIQARPAHQHVVVTGRGAPPALVEAADTVTEMGMTKHAFKAGIKAQKGVEF' A
#
# COMPACT_ATOMS: atom_id res chain seq x y z
N ALA A 1 15.94 -8.71 3.91
CA ALA A 1 14.66 -9.12 4.53
C ALA A 1 13.53 -8.29 3.93
N LEU A 2 12.28 -8.77 3.91
CA LEU A 2 11.11 -8.04 3.38
C LEU A 2 10.15 -7.69 4.52
N VAL A 3 9.64 -6.46 4.52
CA VAL A 3 8.51 -6.03 5.36
C VAL A 3 7.36 -5.63 4.45
N LEU A 4 6.19 -6.22 4.67
CA LEU A 4 4.95 -5.87 3.98
C LEU A 4 4.08 -5.06 4.94
N LEU A 5 3.77 -3.83 4.56
CA LEU A 5 2.87 -2.93 5.27
C LEU A 5 1.55 -2.88 4.49
N ASP A 6 0.75 -3.93 4.69
CA ASP A 6 -0.50 -4.13 3.98
C ASP A 6 -1.55 -3.08 4.41
N GLU A 7 -2.20 -2.44 3.44
CA GLU A 7 -3.22 -1.39 3.60
C GLU A 7 -2.78 -0.13 4.38
N LEU A 8 -1.47 0.10 4.52
CA LEU A 8 -0.93 1.28 5.21
C LEU A 8 -1.37 2.60 4.55
N ASN A 9 -1.57 2.63 3.22
CA ASN A 9 -2.06 3.83 2.53
C ASN A 9 -3.40 4.33 3.10
N ILE A 10 -4.27 3.41 3.52
CA ILE A 10 -5.57 3.75 4.10
C ILE A 10 -5.39 4.42 5.47
N ALA A 11 -4.51 3.87 6.33
CA ALA A 11 -4.23 4.45 7.64
C ALA A 11 -3.63 5.86 7.52
N LEU A 12 -2.72 6.08 6.56
CA LEU A 12 -2.13 7.38 6.28
C LEU A 12 -3.17 8.37 5.73
N LYS A 13 -4.02 7.93 4.80
CA LYS A 13 -5.08 8.76 4.21
C LYS A 13 -6.06 9.27 5.26
N TYR A 14 -6.37 8.46 6.27
CA TYR A 14 -7.26 8.84 7.37
C TYR A 14 -6.55 9.54 8.54
N GLY A 15 -5.23 9.76 8.46
CA GLY A 15 -4.46 10.46 9.48
C GLY A 15 -4.29 9.70 10.78
N TYR A 16 -4.44 8.36 10.77
CA TYR A 16 -4.20 7.52 11.94
C TYR A 16 -2.71 7.41 12.27
N LEU A 17 -1.85 7.61 11.28
CA LEU A 17 -0.40 7.64 11.40
C LEU A 17 0.13 8.93 10.78
N GLN A 18 1.20 9.47 11.37
CA GLN A 18 1.87 10.65 10.84
C GLN A 18 2.75 10.26 9.65
N LEU A 19 2.48 10.87 8.49
CA LEU A 19 3.15 10.54 7.23
C LEU A 19 4.68 10.72 7.31
N ASP A 20 5.12 11.85 7.85
CA ASP A 20 6.54 12.17 7.93
C ASP A 20 7.31 11.18 8.81
N GLN A 21 6.69 10.73 9.91
CA GLN A 21 7.29 9.72 10.79
C GLN A 21 7.44 8.38 10.04
N VAL A 22 6.38 7.95 9.33
CA VAL A 22 6.41 6.70 8.57
C VAL A 22 7.48 6.74 7.48
N ILE A 23 7.60 7.84 6.74
CA ILE A 23 8.65 8.01 5.73
C ILE A 23 10.04 7.96 6.38
N ALA A 24 10.24 8.66 7.50
CA ALA A 24 11.51 8.65 8.22
C ALA A 24 11.91 7.25 8.68
N ASP A 25 10.97 6.48 9.24
CA ASP A 25 11.21 5.11 9.69
C ASP A 25 11.56 4.18 8.52
N ILE A 26 10.86 4.31 7.39
CA ILE A 26 11.16 3.56 6.17
C ILE A 26 12.55 3.91 5.64
N GLN A 27 12.96 5.18 5.69
CA GLN A 27 14.29 5.60 5.24
C GLN A 27 15.40 5.15 6.18
N ALA A 28 15.14 5.07 7.49
CA ALA A 28 16.09 4.62 8.50
C ALA A 28 16.28 3.09 8.55
N ARG A 29 15.52 2.33 7.75
CA ARG A 29 15.61 0.86 7.68
C ARG A 29 17.03 0.38 7.31
N PRO A 30 17.41 -0.86 7.67
CA PRO A 30 18.64 -1.47 7.16
C PRO A 30 18.69 -1.45 5.63
N ALA A 31 19.84 -1.10 5.05
CA ALA A 31 19.97 -0.88 3.59
C ALA A 31 19.56 -2.08 2.71
N HIS A 32 19.62 -3.30 3.24
CA HIS A 32 19.26 -4.55 2.54
C HIS A 32 17.81 -5.00 2.84
N GLN A 33 17.02 -4.18 3.55
CA GLN A 33 15.63 -4.44 3.83
C GLN A 33 14.75 -3.78 2.75
N HIS A 34 13.86 -4.56 2.16
CA HIS A 34 12.84 -4.05 1.25
C HIS A 34 11.55 -3.81 2.03
N VAL A 35 10.83 -2.75 1.69
CA VAL A 35 9.52 -2.43 2.24
C VAL A 35 8.54 -2.35 1.07
N VAL A 36 7.42 -3.05 1.20
CA VAL A 36 6.30 -2.96 0.26
C VAL A 36 5.10 -2.38 1.00
N VAL A 37 4.52 -1.32 0.45
CA VAL A 37 3.32 -0.66 0.98
C VAL A 37 2.18 -0.90 0.01
N THR A 38 1.02 -1.30 0.52
CA THR A 38 -0.19 -1.52 -0.29
C THR A 38 -1.35 -0.64 0.17
N GLY A 39 -2.44 -0.72 -0.58
CA GLY A 39 -3.69 0.00 -0.30
C GLY A 39 -3.94 1.16 -1.24
N ARG A 40 -5.16 1.69 -1.21
CA ARG A 40 -5.60 2.75 -2.15
C ARG A 40 -5.25 4.14 -1.64
N GLY A 41 -4.94 5.04 -2.56
CA GLY A 41 -4.76 6.47 -2.26
C GLY A 41 -3.50 6.77 -1.47
N ALA A 42 -2.36 6.25 -1.93
CA ALA A 42 -1.05 6.59 -1.38
C ALA A 42 -0.84 8.12 -1.36
N PRO A 43 -0.42 8.71 -0.23
CA PRO A 43 -0.09 10.13 -0.17
C PRO A 43 1.04 10.49 -1.16
N PRO A 44 0.99 11.66 -1.82
CA PRO A 44 2.00 12.06 -2.81
C PRO A 44 3.44 11.97 -2.31
N ALA A 45 3.71 12.37 -1.06
CA ALA A 45 5.06 12.31 -0.50
C ALA A 45 5.56 10.87 -0.29
N LEU A 46 4.66 9.91 -0.02
CA LEU A 46 5.04 8.49 0.06
C LEU A 46 5.38 7.93 -1.32
N VAL A 47 4.64 8.35 -2.35
CA VAL A 47 4.91 8.00 -3.76
C VAL A 47 6.26 8.56 -4.19
N GLU A 48 6.57 9.81 -3.85
CA GLU A 48 7.85 10.46 -4.15
C GLU A 48 9.03 9.79 -3.44
N ALA A 49 8.84 9.35 -2.20
CA ALA A 49 9.88 8.67 -1.42
C ALA A 49 10.14 7.20 -1.87
N ALA A 50 9.27 6.62 -2.70
CA ALA A 50 9.37 5.22 -3.10
C ALA A 50 10.25 5.03 -4.34
N ASP A 51 11.11 4.01 -4.30
CA ASP A 51 11.95 3.63 -5.46
C ASP A 51 11.14 3.05 -6.63
N THR A 52 9.97 2.47 -6.34
CA THR A 52 9.11 1.84 -7.34
C THR A 52 7.66 1.99 -6.93
N VAL A 53 6.82 2.42 -7.89
CA VAL A 53 5.39 2.62 -7.69
C VAL A 53 4.64 1.94 -8.83
N THR A 54 3.60 1.18 -8.48
CA THR A 54 2.68 0.58 -9.45
C THR A 54 1.25 0.92 -9.06
N GLU A 55 0.50 1.47 -10.01
CA GLU A 55 -0.91 1.79 -9.84
C GLU A 55 -1.79 0.70 -10.47
N MET A 56 -2.61 0.04 -9.65
CA MET A 56 -3.55 -0.97 -10.11
C MET A 56 -4.91 -0.33 -10.43
N GLY A 57 -5.10 0.06 -11.70
CA GLY A 57 -6.38 0.54 -12.21
C GLY A 57 -7.41 -0.60 -12.40
N MET A 58 -8.69 -0.34 -12.10
CA MET A 58 -9.77 -1.32 -12.25
C MET A 58 -10.40 -1.26 -13.65
N THR A 59 -9.83 -1.99 -14.62
CA THR A 59 -10.43 -2.13 -15.97
C THR A 59 -11.72 -2.96 -15.94
N LYS A 60 -11.74 -4.08 -15.21
CA LYS A 60 -12.94 -4.89 -14.93
C LYS A 60 -12.84 -5.52 -13.55
N HIS A 61 -13.98 -5.86 -12.94
CA HIS A 61 -14.01 -6.57 -11.66
C HIS A 61 -15.20 -7.53 -11.61
N ALA A 62 -15.00 -8.76 -11.11
CA ALA A 62 -16.02 -9.79 -11.02
C ALA A 62 -17.23 -9.35 -10.18
N PHE A 63 -16.97 -8.66 -9.07
CA PHE A 63 -18.00 -8.02 -8.24
C PHE A 63 -19.01 -7.16 -9.04
N LYS A 64 -18.56 -6.42 -10.07
CA LYS A 64 -19.48 -5.62 -10.91
C LYS A 64 -20.44 -6.46 -11.76
N ALA A 65 -20.12 -7.73 -11.98
CA ALA A 65 -20.98 -8.71 -12.63
C ALA A 65 -21.82 -9.53 -11.63
N GLY A 66 -21.84 -9.14 -10.35
CA GLY A 66 -22.61 -9.82 -9.30
C GLY A 66 -21.96 -11.08 -8.73
N ILE A 67 -20.74 -11.42 -9.15
CA ILE A 67 -19.98 -12.53 -8.58
C ILE A 67 -19.50 -12.11 -7.20
N LYS A 68 -19.93 -12.84 -6.17
CA LYS A 68 -19.54 -12.61 -4.77
C LYS A 68 -18.13 -13.12 -4.50
N ALA A 69 -17.56 -12.67 -3.38
CA ALA A 69 -16.28 -13.16 -2.90
C ALA A 69 -16.24 -14.69 -2.78
N GLN A 70 -15.17 -15.26 -3.32
CA GLN A 70 -14.92 -16.70 -3.34
C GLN A 70 -13.69 -17.01 -2.50
N LYS A 71 -13.83 -17.91 -1.53
CA LYS A 71 -12.72 -18.36 -0.68
C LYS A 71 -11.54 -18.83 -1.54
N GLY A 72 -10.35 -18.31 -1.27
CA GLY A 72 -9.13 -18.64 -2.01
C GLY A 72 -8.87 -17.72 -3.22
N VAL A 73 -9.80 -16.82 -3.54
CA VAL A 73 -9.62 -15.75 -4.54
C VAL A 73 -9.71 -14.39 -3.83
N GLU A 74 -10.80 -14.20 -3.10
CA GLU A 74 -11.06 -13.06 -2.22
C GLU A 74 -11.21 -13.59 -0.78
N PHE A 75 -10.88 -12.77 0.20
CA PHE A 75 -10.84 -13.14 1.62
C PHE A 75 -11.65 -12.17 2.48
#